data_AF-A0ABD2IC53-F1
#
_entry.id   AF-A0ABD2IC53-F1
#
_cell.length_a   1.000
_cell.length_b   1.000
_cell.length_c   1.000
_cell.angle_alpha   90.00
_cell.angle_beta   90.00
_cell.angle_gamma   90.00
#
_symmetry.space_group_name_H-M   'P 1'
#
loop_
_entity.id
_entity.type
_entity.pdbx_description
1 polymer ?
#
loop_
_entity_poly.entity_id
_entity_poly.type
_entity_poly.pdbx_seq_one_letter_code
_entity_poly.pdbx_strand_id
1 'polypeptide(L)'
;MVSRLRPFFLPFSIFSVLLLAAQGLVCRKEKVSPVGMNFGAMNVECGQYVQHCLKVRMWDGTMIRDCDPLAFCPPDGSKVFKNADYFCSHPSSLPPPTVIPSIFSYHCPFFSFRPLFGHFLPHFFCLLPHFLPPMLSSPPKEFVAPVGEVHAFVVKCMQSVGTSAAHAAQLADLLLDADIVGHYSHGLNRLCIYIEDVASGVKGDGEPKVLKQKGATAWVDGCDLLGAVVGNFCTELAIKLAKEHGIGWVVCKRSNHYGICQHYPKKIANAGLLGLSFTNTSPIIFPTRSSQIGLGTNPISCCANSREKGDGFILDMAASTVALGKVEIAKVNGKSAIPSAWGADSAGRPSTDPLAVLDGGGLLPLGGVSEENGSHKGTGIAMMGELFCGLLGGASFGKNVRSWREVQKSANLGQCFVAIDPECFAPTFVDNLQLFLDQTRGLKPRDPSKSVLVPGDPERMNSERSAKAGGVIYSEGQIRDLEKLAKKQNVGMFHYKANL
;
A
#
# COMPACT_ATOMS: atom_id res chain seq x y z
N MET A 1 -4.60 -30.39 69.24
CA MET A 1 -5.59 -30.61 68.16
C MET A 1 -4.84 -30.57 66.83
N VAL A 2 -4.94 -31.55 65.93
CA VAL A 2 -6.12 -32.02 65.16
C VAL A 2 -6.48 -30.98 64.09
N SER A 3 -6.47 -31.26 62.78
CA SER A 3 -6.10 -32.50 62.03
C SER A 3 -5.83 -32.18 60.54
N ARG A 4 -4.76 -32.71 59.91
CA ARG A 4 -4.69 -33.90 59.00
C ARG A 4 -5.52 -33.78 57.70
N LEU A 5 -5.13 -34.29 56.52
CA LEU A 5 -3.91 -34.91 55.93
C LEU A 5 -4.07 -34.76 54.38
N ARG A 6 -3.09 -34.66 53.43
CA ARG A 6 -1.75 -35.26 53.18
C ARG A 6 -1.78 -36.77 52.82
N PRO A 7 -0.80 -37.31 52.05
CA PRO A 7 -0.39 -36.98 50.67
C PRO A 7 -0.16 -38.30 49.85
N PHE A 8 0.99 -38.42 49.15
CA PHE A 8 1.65 -39.57 48.47
C PHE A 8 1.66 -39.50 46.92
N PHE A 9 2.69 -39.93 46.18
CA PHE A 9 3.98 -40.60 46.51
C PHE A 9 5.15 -40.06 45.63
N LEU A 10 6.41 -40.15 46.12
CA LEU A 10 7.68 -40.23 45.33
C LEU A 10 8.03 -41.75 45.14
N PRO A 11 9.16 -42.26 44.57
CA PRO A 11 10.53 -41.69 44.39
C PRO A 11 11.32 -42.16 43.11
N PHE A 12 12.66 -41.95 43.09
CA PHE A 12 13.72 -42.62 42.25
C PHE A 12 13.74 -42.34 40.72
N SER A 13 14.81 -42.53 39.92
CA SER A 13 16.30 -42.68 40.08
C SER A 13 16.94 -42.53 38.66
N ILE A 14 17.97 -41.72 38.38
CA ILE A 14 19.43 -41.93 38.60
C ILE A 14 20.09 -43.04 37.72
N PHE A 15 20.93 -42.59 36.76
CA PHE A 15 22.14 -43.21 36.13
C PHE A 15 22.13 -44.20 34.94
N SER A 16 23.21 -44.08 34.13
CA SER A 16 23.74 -44.89 32.99
C SER A 16 23.34 -44.39 31.57
N VAL A 17 24.16 -43.78 30.68
CA VAL A 17 25.64 -43.62 30.44
C VAL A 17 26.28 -44.69 29.54
N LEU A 18 27.21 -44.27 28.64
CA LEU A 18 28.02 -45.02 27.63
C LEU A 18 27.28 -45.49 26.34
N LEU A 19 27.86 -45.52 25.12
CA LEU A 19 29.07 -44.90 24.50
C LEU A 19 28.95 -44.98 22.94
N LEU A 20 29.34 -44.00 22.11
CA LEU A 20 30.57 -43.91 21.28
C LEU A 20 30.41 -42.69 20.31
N ALA A 21 31.33 -41.70 20.28
CA ALA A 21 32.48 -41.53 19.35
C ALA A 21 32.11 -41.24 17.87
N ALA A 22 32.66 -40.25 17.14
CA ALA A 22 33.74 -39.26 17.33
C ALA A 22 33.35 -37.90 16.66
N GLN A 23 33.68 -36.69 17.14
CA GLN A 23 34.97 -35.94 17.17
C GLN A 23 35.66 -35.73 15.80
N GLY A 24 36.25 -34.56 15.46
CA GLY A 24 36.45 -33.26 16.15
C GLY A 24 36.50 -32.10 15.12
N LEU A 25 37.03 -30.89 15.34
CA LEU A 25 37.75 -30.19 16.43
C LEU A 25 36.98 -28.87 16.75
N VAL A 26 36.83 -28.34 17.98
CA VAL A 26 37.81 -27.84 18.97
C VAL A 26 38.54 -26.53 18.58
N CYS A 27 38.09 -25.41 19.16
CA CYS A 27 38.98 -24.40 19.78
C CYS A 27 38.24 -23.62 20.90
N ARG A 28 38.96 -22.88 21.77
CA ARG A 28 38.48 -22.39 23.08
C ARG A 28 37.97 -20.93 23.11
N LYS A 29 37.20 -20.60 24.16
CA LYS A 29 37.07 -19.25 24.76
C LYS A 29 37.80 -19.22 26.11
N GLU A 30 38.37 -18.08 26.50
CA GLU A 30 38.64 -17.75 27.92
C GLU A 30 38.65 -16.23 28.18
N LYS A 31 39.03 -15.74 29.38
CA LYS A 31 38.51 -14.48 29.96
C LYS A 31 39.55 -13.33 30.21
N VAL A 32 39.16 -12.12 29.78
CA VAL A 32 39.11 -10.83 30.54
C VAL A 32 40.27 -10.42 31.51
N SER A 33 41.20 -9.59 31.01
CA SER A 33 41.81 -8.38 31.66
C SER A 33 42.70 -8.52 32.93
N PRO A 34 43.37 -7.45 33.48
CA PRO A 34 43.60 -6.08 32.97
C PRO A 34 45.06 -5.52 33.11
N VAL A 35 45.27 -4.25 32.70
CA VAL A 35 46.41 -3.31 33.00
C VAL A 35 47.80 -3.55 32.36
N GLY A 36 48.39 -2.48 31.81
CA GLY A 36 49.84 -2.37 31.50
C GLY A 36 50.19 -1.27 30.48
N MET A 37 51.04 -0.31 30.83
CA MET A 37 51.57 0.74 29.92
C MET A 37 53.10 0.65 29.80
N ASN A 38 53.68 0.71 28.58
CA ASN A 38 54.69 1.71 28.17
C ASN A 38 55.52 1.36 26.89
N PHE A 39 55.73 2.40 26.07
CA PHE A 39 56.84 2.74 25.16
C PHE A 39 57.80 1.69 24.51
N GLY A 40 57.96 1.83 23.18
CA GLY A 40 59.22 1.62 22.43
C GLY A 40 59.47 0.22 21.83
N ALA A 41 60.16 0.06 20.69
CA ALA A 41 60.61 1.05 19.69
C ALA A 41 60.85 0.44 18.28
N MET A 42 60.84 1.33 17.29
CA MET A 42 61.16 1.27 15.84
C MET A 42 62.05 0.17 15.24
N ASN A 43 61.72 -0.22 14.00
CA ASN A 43 62.56 -0.09 12.78
C ASN A 43 61.65 -0.20 11.51
N VAL A 44 61.44 0.85 10.70
CA VAL A 44 62.28 1.40 9.59
C VAL A 44 61.99 0.70 8.23
N GLU A 45 61.03 1.21 7.43
CA GLU A 45 61.17 2.02 6.18
C GLU A 45 61.28 1.18 4.88
N CYS A 46 60.96 1.65 3.66
CA CYS A 46 60.39 2.91 3.14
C CYS A 46 58.89 2.72 2.76
N GLY A 47 58.00 3.72 2.63
CA GLY A 47 58.13 5.10 2.12
C GLY A 47 57.68 5.12 0.63
N GLN A 48 56.87 6.04 0.09
CA GLN A 48 56.37 7.38 0.49
C GLN A 48 54.92 7.59 -0.09
N TYR A 49 54.14 8.69 0.01
CA TYR A 49 54.24 10.04 0.62
C TYR A 49 52.83 10.69 0.83
N VAL A 50 52.70 11.60 1.81
CA VAL A 50 52.13 13.00 1.78
C VAL A 50 50.97 13.36 0.81
N GLN A 51 49.88 14.09 1.17
CA GLN A 51 49.26 14.60 2.43
C GLN A 51 47.77 14.91 2.11
N HIS A 52 46.77 14.62 2.97
CA HIS A 52 46.14 15.51 3.99
C HIS A 52 45.57 16.85 3.48
N CYS A 53 44.45 17.39 4.02
CA CYS A 53 44.03 17.36 5.43
C CYS A 53 42.50 17.41 5.67
N LEU A 54 42.04 16.82 6.78
CA LEU A 54 40.68 17.03 7.33
C LEU A 54 40.56 18.38 8.04
N LYS A 55 39.31 18.85 8.22
CA LYS A 55 38.91 19.63 9.41
C LYS A 55 37.47 19.31 9.81
N VAL A 56 37.32 18.50 10.86
CA VAL A 56 36.06 18.34 11.61
C VAL A 56 35.98 19.46 12.64
N ARG A 57 34.80 20.04 12.85
CA ARG A 57 34.49 20.86 14.03
C ARG A 57 33.38 20.19 14.82
N MET A 58 33.63 19.98 16.12
CA MET A 58 32.56 19.85 17.10
C MET A 58 31.93 21.23 17.34
N TRP A 59 30.71 21.25 17.88
CA TRP A 59 30.02 22.48 18.26
C TRP A 59 29.50 22.33 19.69
N ASP A 60 30.14 23.03 20.62
CA ASP A 60 29.68 23.25 21.98
C ASP A 60 28.87 24.55 22.09
N GLY A 61 27.99 24.61 23.08
CA GLY A 61 26.97 25.66 23.16
C GLY A 61 27.46 26.94 23.83
N THR A 62 27.29 28.09 23.17
CA THR A 62 27.24 29.40 23.84
C THR A 62 26.33 30.35 23.07
N MET A 63 25.52 31.15 23.76
CA MET A 63 24.65 32.14 23.13
C MET A 63 25.43 33.36 22.64
N ILE A 64 25.07 33.89 21.46
CA ILE A 64 25.33 35.27 21.05
C ILE A 64 24.00 35.86 20.56
N ARG A 65 23.78 37.15 20.83
CA ARG A 65 22.57 37.91 20.52
C ARG A 65 22.63 38.58 19.14
N ASP A 66 21.45 38.94 18.65
CA ASP A 66 21.09 40.09 17.80
C ASP A 66 22.23 40.90 17.13
N CYS A 67 22.18 41.00 15.79
CA CYS A 67 22.33 42.27 15.05
C CYS A 67 22.03 42.09 13.54
N ASP A 68 20.93 42.69 13.09
CA ASP A 68 20.86 43.45 11.82
C ASP A 68 21.42 44.88 12.12
N PRO A 69 21.75 45.79 11.16
CA PRO A 69 21.12 45.90 9.83
C PRO A 69 22.00 46.32 8.61
N LEU A 70 21.37 46.23 7.43
CA LEU A 70 21.45 47.16 6.28
C LEU A 70 22.73 47.30 5.40
N ALA A 71 22.47 47.13 4.10
CA ALA A 71 22.94 47.91 2.93
C ALA A 71 24.44 48.00 2.57
N PHE A 72 24.75 47.67 1.30
CA PHE A 72 25.23 48.66 0.31
C PHE A 72 25.04 48.14 -1.14
N CYS A 73 24.97 49.05 -2.12
CA CYS A 73 24.81 48.74 -3.55
C CYS A 73 25.65 49.73 -4.40
N PRO A 74 26.41 49.27 -5.42
CA PRO A 74 27.06 50.12 -6.42
C PRO A 74 26.31 50.13 -7.77
N PRO A 75 26.45 51.18 -8.61
CA PRO A 75 25.54 51.45 -9.73
C PRO A 75 26.11 51.20 -11.15
N ASP A 76 25.21 51.32 -12.14
CA ASP A 76 25.46 51.60 -13.58
C ASP A 76 26.13 50.47 -14.42
N GLY A 77 26.19 50.54 -15.77
CA GLY A 77 25.81 51.67 -16.63
C GLY A 77 25.87 51.46 -18.15
N SER A 78 25.66 50.23 -18.64
CA SER A 78 25.58 49.84 -20.06
C SER A 78 26.89 49.81 -20.89
N LYS A 79 27.07 48.73 -21.65
CA LYS A 79 27.29 48.76 -23.11
C LYS A 79 27.13 47.37 -23.75
N VAL A 80 26.72 47.37 -25.01
CA VAL A 80 26.43 46.20 -25.85
C VAL A 80 27.70 45.72 -26.56
N PHE A 81 27.93 44.40 -26.69
CA PHE A 81 28.35 43.79 -27.97
C PHE A 81 28.12 42.26 -28.04
N LYS A 82 28.10 41.77 -29.28
CA LYS A 82 27.52 40.52 -29.81
C LYS A 82 28.25 39.20 -29.46
N ASN A 83 27.52 38.12 -29.71
CA ASN A 83 27.89 36.75 -30.12
C ASN A 83 29.36 36.32 -30.11
N ALA A 84 29.58 35.09 -29.62
CA ALA A 84 30.67 34.23 -30.07
C ALA A 84 30.15 32.79 -30.25
N ASP A 85 29.78 32.42 -31.48
CA ASP A 85 29.64 31.02 -31.89
C ASP A 85 31.03 30.37 -31.93
N TYR A 86 31.17 29.12 -31.46
CA TYR A 86 32.40 28.34 -31.65
C TYR A 86 32.11 26.95 -32.21
N PHE A 87 32.34 26.81 -33.51
CA PHE A 87 32.55 25.53 -34.19
C PHE A 87 33.88 24.91 -33.75
N CYS A 88 33.91 23.58 -33.61
CA CYS A 88 35.13 22.77 -33.70
C CYS A 88 34.77 21.29 -33.99
N SER A 89 34.32 20.95 -35.20
CA SER A 89 35.15 20.33 -36.26
C SER A 89 36.05 19.16 -35.79
N HIS A 90 35.68 17.93 -36.15
CA HIS A 90 36.56 16.75 -36.11
C HIS A 90 37.73 16.85 -37.10
N PRO A 91 38.78 16.03 -36.88
CA PRO A 91 39.25 15.17 -37.98
C PRO A 91 39.43 13.69 -37.58
N SER A 92 38.71 12.83 -38.31
CA SER A 92 39.13 11.52 -38.87
C SER A 92 40.04 10.51 -38.12
N SER A 93 39.44 9.31 -37.94
CA SER A 93 39.97 7.97 -38.29
C SER A 93 41.18 7.35 -37.57
N LEU A 94 40.89 6.32 -36.76
CA LEU A 94 41.66 5.07 -36.65
C LEU A 94 40.68 3.87 -36.67
N PRO A 95 41.11 2.65 -37.11
CA PRO A 95 40.21 1.52 -37.37
C PRO A 95 39.83 0.70 -36.12
N PRO A 96 38.73 -0.08 -36.17
CA PRO A 96 38.33 -0.97 -35.08
C PRO A 96 39.24 -2.22 -34.98
N PRO A 97 39.34 -2.84 -33.79
CA PRO A 97 40.16 -4.04 -33.58
C PRO A 97 39.55 -5.29 -34.25
N THR A 98 40.40 -6.07 -34.91
CA THR A 98 40.02 -7.30 -35.63
C THR A 98 39.62 -8.42 -34.67
N VAL A 99 38.41 -8.96 -34.83
CA VAL A 99 37.98 -10.17 -34.11
C VAL A 99 38.56 -11.41 -34.79
N ILE A 100 39.45 -12.13 -34.09
CA ILE A 100 40.00 -13.40 -34.55
C ILE A 100 39.12 -14.56 -34.03
N PRO A 101 38.56 -15.43 -34.89
CA PRO A 101 37.76 -16.56 -34.46
C PRO A 101 38.65 -17.73 -34.01
N SER A 102 39.02 -17.77 -32.73
CA SER A 102 39.74 -18.90 -32.14
C SER A 102 38.82 -20.12 -31.95
N ILE A 103 38.80 -21.02 -32.93
CA ILE A 103 38.13 -22.32 -32.82
C ILE A 103 38.84 -23.18 -31.76
N PHE A 104 38.13 -23.51 -30.68
CA PHE A 104 38.53 -24.57 -29.75
C PHE A 104 37.33 -25.46 -29.42
N SER A 105 37.18 -26.54 -30.19
CA SER A 105 36.27 -27.63 -29.84
C SER A 105 36.87 -28.47 -28.72
N TYR A 106 36.22 -28.51 -27.55
CA TYR A 106 36.48 -29.52 -26.53
C TYR A 106 35.34 -30.54 -26.53
N HIS A 107 35.68 -31.80 -26.82
CA HIS A 107 34.76 -32.92 -26.67
C HIS A 107 34.40 -33.13 -25.21
N CYS A 108 33.10 -33.37 -24.95
CA CYS A 108 32.64 -34.09 -23.76
C CYS A 108 31.86 -35.32 -24.27
N PRO A 109 32.20 -36.56 -23.85
CA PRO A 109 31.71 -37.77 -24.51
C PRO A 109 30.25 -38.10 -24.15
N PHE A 110 29.48 -38.51 -25.16
CA PHE A 110 28.17 -39.12 -24.98
C PHE A 110 28.31 -40.49 -24.29
N PHE A 111 27.68 -40.65 -23.11
CA PHE A 111 27.42 -41.97 -22.55
C PHE A 111 26.17 -42.57 -23.18
N SER A 112 26.33 -43.59 -24.02
CA SER A 112 25.23 -44.33 -24.63
C SER A 112 24.69 -45.41 -23.69
N PHE A 113 23.44 -45.30 -23.26
CA PHE A 113 22.68 -46.45 -22.75
C PHE A 113 21.80 -47.03 -23.85
N ARG A 114 22.01 -48.29 -24.21
CA ARG A 114 21.07 -49.06 -25.04
C ARG A 114 19.89 -49.54 -24.17
N PRO A 115 18.65 -49.52 -24.67
CA PRO A 115 17.53 -50.18 -24.02
C PRO A 115 17.62 -51.71 -24.19
N LEU A 116 17.19 -52.45 -23.18
CA LEU A 116 16.87 -53.87 -23.29
C LEU A 116 15.36 -54.03 -23.48
N PHE A 117 14.96 -54.88 -24.42
CA PHE A 117 13.56 -55.21 -24.65
C PHE A 117 13.02 -56.18 -23.58
N GLY A 118 11.78 -55.94 -23.17
CA GLY A 118 10.96 -56.89 -22.42
C GLY A 118 9.50 -56.72 -22.82
N HIS A 119 8.91 -57.73 -23.46
CA HIS A 119 7.50 -57.69 -23.85
C HIS A 119 6.59 -57.90 -22.63
N PHE A 120 5.48 -57.17 -22.55
CA PHE A 120 4.14 -57.78 -22.37
C PHE A 120 3.01 -56.77 -22.66
N LEU A 121 2.07 -57.20 -23.51
CA LEU A 121 0.77 -56.61 -23.87
C LEU A 121 -0.04 -57.76 -24.51
N PRO A 122 -1.38 -57.69 -24.62
CA PRO A 122 -2.27 -56.61 -24.21
C PRO A 122 -3.37 -57.01 -23.23
N HIS A 123 -4.03 -56.01 -22.63
CA HIS A 123 -5.47 -56.05 -22.37
C HIS A 123 -6.07 -54.72 -22.84
N PHE A 124 -7.09 -54.81 -23.69
CA PHE A 124 -7.84 -53.67 -24.24
C PHE A 124 -9.26 -53.69 -23.65
N PHE A 125 -10.00 -52.58 -23.80
CA PHE A 125 -11.36 -52.35 -23.30
C PHE A 125 -11.56 -52.27 -21.77
N CYS A 126 -11.55 -51.04 -21.25
CA CYS A 126 -12.71 -50.57 -20.48
C CYS A 126 -12.92 -49.05 -20.61
N LEU A 127 -13.89 -48.69 -21.47
CA LEU A 127 -14.74 -47.48 -21.50
C LEU A 127 -14.32 -46.21 -20.71
N LEU A 128 -13.90 -45.19 -21.47
CA LEU A 128 -14.29 -43.77 -21.36
C LEU A 128 -14.81 -43.23 -19.99
N PRO A 129 -13.99 -42.48 -19.22
CA PRO A 129 -14.53 -41.54 -18.24
C PRO A 129 -15.24 -40.37 -18.95
N HIS A 130 -16.34 -39.88 -18.37
CA HIS A 130 -17.06 -38.71 -18.89
C HIS A 130 -16.24 -37.42 -18.73
N PHE A 131 -15.52 -37.03 -19.80
CA PHE A 131 -15.09 -35.64 -19.99
C PHE A 131 -16.29 -34.78 -20.41
N LEU A 132 -17.22 -34.57 -19.48
CA LEU A 132 -18.04 -33.37 -19.51
C LEU A 132 -17.09 -32.18 -19.27
N PRO A 133 -16.99 -31.21 -20.19
CA PRO A 133 -16.35 -29.94 -19.83
C PRO A 133 -17.12 -29.33 -18.65
N PRO A 134 -16.46 -28.63 -17.73
CA PRO A 134 -17.19 -27.86 -16.73
C PRO A 134 -18.16 -26.94 -17.47
N MET A 135 -19.44 -26.97 -17.10
CA MET A 135 -20.44 -26.10 -17.73
C MET A 135 -19.90 -24.67 -17.70
N LEU A 136 -19.77 -24.05 -18.87
CA LEU A 136 -19.52 -22.63 -18.99
C LEU A 136 -20.73 -21.92 -18.38
N SER A 137 -20.64 -21.60 -17.10
CA SER A 137 -21.57 -20.73 -16.40
C SER A 137 -21.74 -19.48 -17.25
N SER A 138 -22.99 -19.16 -17.60
CA SER A 138 -23.28 -17.91 -18.31
C SER A 138 -22.62 -16.74 -17.57
N PRO A 139 -22.08 -15.74 -18.31
CA PRO A 139 -21.42 -14.61 -17.66
C PRO A 139 -22.38 -14.00 -16.62
N PRO A 140 -21.88 -13.68 -15.41
CA PRO A 140 -22.74 -13.25 -14.31
C PRO A 140 -23.51 -12.01 -14.73
N LYS A 141 -24.84 -12.01 -14.55
CA LYS A 141 -25.67 -10.90 -15.01
C LYS A 141 -25.23 -9.59 -14.36
N GLU A 142 -24.94 -8.63 -15.22
CA GLU A 142 -24.62 -7.26 -14.84
C GLU A 142 -25.82 -6.35 -15.11
N PHE A 143 -25.91 -5.29 -14.33
CA PHE A 143 -26.92 -4.25 -14.43
C PHE A 143 -26.26 -2.88 -14.39
N VAL A 144 -26.82 -1.91 -15.13
CA VAL A 144 -26.32 -0.54 -15.20
C VAL A 144 -27.28 0.39 -14.49
N ALA A 145 -26.78 1.22 -13.59
CA ALA A 145 -27.54 2.22 -12.83
C ALA A 145 -27.01 3.65 -13.07
N PRO A 146 -27.85 4.66 -13.34
CA PRO A 146 -27.39 6.02 -13.59
C PRO A 146 -26.70 6.63 -12.36
N VAL A 147 -25.49 7.18 -12.54
CA VAL A 147 -24.64 7.72 -11.46
C VAL A 147 -25.40 8.68 -10.53
N GLY A 148 -26.19 9.60 -11.09
CA GLY A 148 -26.97 10.57 -10.32
C GLY A 148 -28.12 9.96 -9.48
N GLU A 149 -28.72 8.86 -9.93
CA GLU A 149 -29.73 8.15 -9.15
C GLU A 149 -29.09 7.34 -8.01
N VAL A 150 -27.94 6.70 -8.27
CA VAL A 150 -27.17 6.00 -7.24
C VAL A 150 -26.67 6.99 -6.17
N HIS A 151 -26.20 8.18 -6.58
CA HIS A 151 -25.86 9.28 -5.66
C HIS A 151 -27.06 9.67 -4.80
N ALA A 152 -28.22 9.95 -5.43
CA ALA A 152 -29.43 10.33 -4.73
C ALA A 152 -29.97 9.22 -3.79
N PHE A 153 -29.74 7.95 -4.11
CA PHE A 153 -30.05 6.81 -3.23
C PHE A 153 -29.15 6.79 -1.99
N VAL A 154 -27.82 6.89 -2.14
CA VAL A 154 -26.90 6.98 -1.00
C VAL A 154 -27.26 8.17 -0.10
N VAL A 155 -27.52 9.34 -0.69
CA VAL A 155 -27.92 10.53 0.07
C VAL A 155 -29.15 10.26 0.94
N LYS A 156 -30.23 9.71 0.35
CA LYS A 156 -31.47 9.39 1.09
C LYS A 156 -31.24 8.35 2.20
N CYS A 157 -30.45 7.30 1.94
CA CYS A 157 -30.15 6.25 2.92
C CYS A 157 -29.25 6.70 4.08
N MET A 158 -28.47 7.77 3.91
CA MET A 158 -27.71 8.39 5.01
C MET A 158 -28.56 9.42 5.76
N GLN A 159 -29.46 10.14 5.07
CA GLN A 159 -30.43 11.04 5.70
C GLN A 159 -31.44 10.27 6.57
N SER A 160 -31.85 9.04 6.21
CA SER A 160 -32.73 8.21 7.04
C SER A 160 -32.13 7.80 8.39
N VAL A 161 -30.82 7.96 8.59
CA VAL A 161 -30.13 7.82 9.89
C VAL A 161 -29.57 9.14 10.43
N GLY A 162 -30.09 10.30 9.98
CA GLY A 162 -29.76 11.60 10.55
C GLY A 162 -28.45 12.23 10.07
N THR A 163 -27.91 11.78 8.93
CA THR A 163 -26.78 12.46 8.27
C THR A 163 -27.24 13.72 7.54
N SER A 164 -26.52 14.83 7.66
CA SER A 164 -26.86 16.06 6.94
C SER A 164 -26.63 15.89 5.43
N ALA A 165 -27.41 16.59 4.60
CA ALA A 165 -27.39 16.40 3.15
C ALA A 165 -25.99 16.61 2.53
N ALA A 166 -25.22 17.56 3.06
CA ALA A 166 -23.86 17.85 2.60
C ALA A 166 -22.86 16.71 2.93
N HIS A 167 -23.00 16.05 4.08
CA HIS A 167 -22.17 14.90 4.45
C HIS A 167 -22.60 13.63 3.71
N ALA A 168 -23.91 13.45 3.53
CA ALA A 168 -24.49 12.36 2.77
C ALA A 168 -24.04 12.40 1.30
N ALA A 169 -23.96 13.59 0.69
CA ALA A 169 -23.41 13.79 -0.66
C ALA A 169 -21.91 13.50 -0.73
N GLN A 170 -21.11 14.02 0.21
CA GLN A 170 -19.67 13.73 0.26
C GLN A 170 -19.35 12.25 0.42
N LEU A 171 -20.18 11.48 1.12
CA LEU A 171 -20.08 10.03 1.17
C LEU A 171 -20.56 9.37 -0.13
N ALA A 172 -21.64 9.86 -0.75
CA ALA A 172 -22.12 9.36 -2.04
C ALA A 172 -21.07 9.51 -3.15
N ASP A 173 -20.42 10.67 -3.25
CA ASP A 173 -19.28 10.91 -4.16
C ASP A 173 -18.18 9.88 -3.94
N LEU A 174 -17.74 9.70 -2.69
CA LEU A 174 -16.67 8.77 -2.30
C LEU A 174 -16.98 7.31 -2.68
N LEU A 175 -18.22 6.84 -2.46
CA LEU A 175 -18.60 5.47 -2.80
C LEU A 175 -18.74 5.27 -4.31
N LEU A 176 -19.22 6.28 -5.03
CA LEU A 176 -19.30 6.25 -6.49
C LEU A 176 -17.93 6.29 -7.15
N ASP A 177 -17.01 7.10 -6.63
CA ASP A 177 -15.63 7.17 -7.12
C ASP A 177 -14.91 5.82 -6.99
N ALA A 178 -15.31 4.98 -6.02
CA ALA A 178 -14.85 3.61 -5.85
C ALA A 178 -15.54 2.61 -6.80
N ASP A 179 -16.86 2.67 -6.97
CA ASP A 179 -17.59 1.73 -7.86
C ASP A 179 -17.29 1.99 -9.35
N ILE A 180 -17.18 3.27 -9.77
CA ILE A 180 -16.90 3.66 -11.17
C ILE A 180 -15.55 3.10 -11.66
N VAL A 181 -14.55 3.03 -10.78
CA VAL A 181 -13.23 2.46 -11.08
C VAL A 181 -13.13 0.95 -10.83
N GLY A 182 -14.21 0.31 -10.37
CA GLY A 182 -14.28 -1.14 -10.14
C GLY A 182 -13.80 -1.61 -8.75
N HIS A 183 -13.51 -0.69 -7.83
CA HIS A 183 -13.12 -0.98 -6.44
C HIS A 183 -14.34 -1.13 -5.51
N TYR A 184 -15.32 -1.93 -5.94
CA TYR A 184 -16.59 -2.19 -5.25
C TYR A 184 -16.47 -2.60 -3.77
N SER A 185 -15.31 -3.08 -3.34
CA SER A 185 -15.00 -3.38 -1.94
C SER A 185 -15.01 -2.16 -1.01
N HIS A 186 -14.96 -0.94 -1.56
CA HIS A 186 -15.02 0.33 -0.84
C HIS A 186 -16.16 1.27 -1.30
N GLY A 187 -16.90 0.89 -2.35
CA GLY A 187 -18.08 1.61 -2.85
C GLY A 187 -19.40 1.17 -2.19
N LEU A 188 -20.51 1.09 -2.94
CA LEU A 188 -21.85 0.89 -2.36
C LEU A 188 -22.00 -0.38 -1.51
N ASN A 189 -21.16 -1.41 -1.70
CA ASN A 189 -21.14 -2.60 -0.85
C ASN A 189 -20.80 -2.28 0.64
N ARG A 190 -20.30 -1.08 0.94
CA ARG A 190 -20.05 -0.59 2.31
C ARG A 190 -21.14 0.32 2.88
N LEU A 191 -22.18 0.67 2.10
CA LEU A 191 -23.22 1.63 2.52
C LEU A 191 -23.92 1.23 3.84
N CYS A 192 -24.22 -0.06 4.02
CA CYS A 192 -24.78 -0.59 5.25
C CYS A 192 -23.90 -0.34 6.49
N ILE A 193 -22.58 -0.37 6.36
CA ILE A 193 -21.64 -0.15 7.46
C ILE A 193 -21.65 1.33 7.88
N TYR A 194 -21.67 2.28 6.94
CA TYR A 194 -21.77 3.71 7.29
C TYR A 194 -23.10 4.05 7.97
N ILE A 195 -24.19 3.43 7.53
CA ILE A 195 -25.51 3.54 8.16
C ILE A 195 -25.45 3.02 9.61
N GLU A 196 -24.80 1.88 9.84
CA GLU A 196 -24.69 1.24 11.16
C GLU A 196 -23.67 1.93 12.08
N ASP A 197 -22.61 2.54 11.53
CA ASP A 197 -21.67 3.41 12.24
C ASP A 197 -22.36 4.71 12.73
N VAL A 198 -23.14 5.37 11.87
CA VAL A 198 -23.89 6.58 12.26
C VAL A 198 -24.95 6.25 13.31
N ALA A 199 -25.71 5.16 13.13
CA ALA A 199 -26.64 4.65 14.13
C ALA A 199 -25.95 4.21 15.46
N SER A 200 -24.63 3.99 15.44
CA SER A 200 -23.82 3.65 16.61
C SER A 200 -23.06 4.83 17.23
N GLY A 201 -23.22 6.05 16.69
CA GLY A 201 -22.67 7.28 17.27
C GLY A 201 -21.61 8.01 16.43
N VAL A 202 -21.28 7.55 15.23
CA VAL A 202 -20.54 8.38 14.25
C VAL A 202 -21.41 9.57 13.84
N LYS A 203 -20.84 10.77 13.83
CA LYS A 203 -21.62 11.98 13.63
C LYS A 203 -22.02 12.18 12.18
N GLY A 204 -23.33 12.24 11.96
CA GLY A 204 -23.94 12.63 10.70
C GLY A 204 -23.84 14.12 10.39
N ASP A 205 -23.51 14.98 11.36
CA ASP A 205 -23.46 16.44 11.19
C ASP A 205 -22.43 17.16 12.08
N GLY A 206 -22.03 18.39 11.70
CA GLY A 206 -20.99 19.21 12.32
C GLY A 206 -19.67 19.29 11.52
N GLU A 207 -18.71 20.10 11.97
CA GLU A 207 -17.49 20.41 11.19
C GLU A 207 -16.19 19.90 11.85
N PRO A 208 -15.19 19.43 11.05
CA PRO A 208 -13.83 19.20 11.51
C PRO A 208 -13.15 20.50 11.99
N LYS A 209 -12.20 20.39 12.93
CA LYS A 209 -11.59 21.56 13.58
C LYS A 209 -10.07 21.56 13.47
N VAL A 210 -9.49 22.62 12.90
CA VAL A 210 -8.04 22.85 12.94
C VAL A 210 -7.62 23.11 14.39
N LEU A 211 -6.85 22.17 14.96
CA LEU A 211 -6.28 22.30 16.31
C LEU A 211 -5.00 23.12 16.32
N LYS A 212 -4.23 23.06 15.22
CA LYS A 212 -2.95 23.75 15.06
C LYS A 212 -2.62 23.89 13.58
N GLN A 213 -2.05 25.03 13.20
CA GLN A 213 -1.46 25.26 11.88
C GLN A 213 -0.08 25.94 12.08
N LYS A 214 0.89 25.61 11.22
CA LYS A 214 2.19 26.29 11.15
C LYS A 214 2.74 26.22 9.72
N GLY A 215 2.67 27.32 8.97
CA GLY A 215 3.01 27.34 7.54
C GLY A 215 2.35 26.19 6.79
N ALA A 216 3.15 25.46 6.00
CA ALA A 216 2.83 24.26 5.23
C ALA A 216 2.18 23.07 5.99
N THR A 217 1.87 23.20 7.28
CA THR A 217 1.39 22.08 8.12
C THR A 217 0.12 22.41 8.91
N ALA A 218 -0.78 21.44 9.03
CA ALA A 218 -1.95 21.53 9.91
C ALA A 218 -2.31 20.20 10.61
N TRP A 219 -2.90 20.32 11.79
CA TRP A 219 -3.45 19.23 12.60
C TRP A 219 -4.95 19.45 12.84
N VAL A 220 -5.76 18.44 12.55
CA VAL A 220 -7.24 18.52 12.56
C VAL A 220 -7.86 17.49 13.50
N ASP A 221 -8.91 17.88 14.22
CA ASP A 221 -9.82 16.97 14.90
C ASP A 221 -11.06 16.72 14.03
N GLY A 222 -11.21 15.50 13.53
CA GLY A 222 -12.35 15.04 12.72
C GLY A 222 -13.67 14.95 13.50
N CYS A 223 -13.66 15.22 14.80
CA CYS A 223 -14.82 15.34 15.67
C CYS A 223 -15.74 14.10 15.78
N ASP A 224 -15.26 12.94 15.36
CA ASP A 224 -15.99 11.67 15.14
C ASP A 224 -17.03 11.73 13.99
N LEU A 225 -16.79 12.57 12.98
CA LEU A 225 -17.57 12.64 11.73
C LEU A 225 -17.26 11.45 10.78
N LEU A 226 -18.09 11.29 9.75
CA LEU A 226 -17.82 10.39 8.62
C LEU A 226 -16.45 10.68 7.98
N GLY A 227 -15.67 9.63 7.69
CA GLY A 227 -14.32 9.77 7.11
C GLY A 227 -14.28 10.50 5.76
N ALA A 228 -15.37 10.42 4.98
CA ALA A 228 -15.60 11.22 3.79
C ALA A 228 -15.43 12.73 4.05
N VAL A 229 -16.10 13.23 5.10
CA VAL A 229 -16.15 14.65 5.48
C VAL A 229 -14.80 15.12 6.01
N VAL A 230 -14.21 14.36 6.93
CA VAL A 230 -12.90 14.69 7.52
C VAL A 230 -11.81 14.69 6.44
N GLY A 231 -11.81 13.69 5.57
CA GLY A 231 -10.84 13.58 4.48
C GLY A 231 -10.96 14.69 3.45
N ASN A 232 -12.19 15.05 3.05
CA ASN A 232 -12.41 16.17 2.12
C ASN A 232 -11.94 17.50 2.73
N PHE A 233 -12.33 17.81 3.97
CA PHE A 233 -11.87 19.01 4.67
C PHE A 233 -10.33 19.09 4.75
N CYS A 234 -9.67 17.98 5.11
CA CYS A 234 -8.21 17.94 5.20
C CYS A 234 -7.53 18.02 3.81
N THR A 235 -8.19 17.52 2.76
CA THR A 235 -7.71 17.60 1.38
C THR A 235 -7.76 19.02 0.83
N GLU A 236 -8.88 19.73 1.00
CA GLU A 236 -8.98 21.13 0.58
C GLU A 236 -8.02 22.03 1.36
N LEU A 237 -7.82 21.75 2.66
CA LEU A 237 -6.80 22.43 3.47
C LEU A 237 -5.37 22.14 2.97
N ALA A 238 -5.06 20.91 2.57
CA ALA A 238 -3.77 20.57 1.97
C ALA A 238 -3.56 21.28 0.62
N ILE A 239 -4.56 21.29 -0.26
CA ILE A 239 -4.53 22.00 -1.54
C ILE A 239 -4.29 23.50 -1.34
N LYS A 240 -4.98 24.13 -0.37
CA LYS A 240 -4.75 25.53 -0.01
C LYS A 240 -3.31 25.78 0.44
N LEU A 241 -2.81 24.99 1.39
CA LEU A 241 -1.47 25.17 1.95
C LEU A 241 -0.37 24.94 0.89
N ALA A 242 -0.55 23.99 -0.03
CA ALA A 242 0.36 23.78 -1.14
C ALA A 242 0.44 24.99 -2.07
N LYS A 243 -0.70 25.62 -2.39
CA LYS A 243 -0.72 26.84 -3.22
C LYS A 243 -0.20 28.09 -2.51
N GLU A 244 -0.06 28.06 -1.19
CA GLU A 244 0.48 29.15 -0.37
C GLU A 244 1.98 28.97 -0.05
N HIS A 245 2.47 27.72 -0.03
CA HIS A 245 3.79 27.36 0.54
C HIS A 245 4.56 26.27 -0.24
N GLY A 246 4.10 25.88 -1.42
CA GLY A 246 4.65 24.79 -2.24
C GLY A 246 4.33 23.37 -1.73
N ILE A 247 4.04 23.21 -0.43
CA ILE A 247 3.60 21.95 0.18
C ILE A 247 2.49 22.23 1.20
N GLY A 248 1.48 21.36 1.25
CA GLY A 248 0.47 21.32 2.29
C GLY A 248 0.37 19.92 2.89
N TRP A 249 0.76 19.78 4.16
CA TRP A 249 0.74 18.51 4.90
C TRP A 249 -0.27 18.59 6.04
N VAL A 250 -1.38 17.83 5.93
CA VAL A 250 -2.47 17.83 6.90
C VAL A 250 -2.60 16.45 7.53
N VAL A 251 -2.62 16.38 8.86
CA VAL A 251 -2.90 15.16 9.62
C VAL A 251 -4.13 15.34 10.50
N CYS A 252 -4.91 14.27 10.69
CA CYS A 252 -6.08 14.31 11.57
C CYS A 252 -6.18 13.11 12.51
N LYS A 253 -7.03 13.26 13.53
CA LYS A 253 -7.51 12.22 14.45
C LYS A 253 -9.03 12.26 14.56
N ARG A 254 -9.63 11.31 15.28
CA ARG A 254 -11.09 11.22 15.47
C ARG A 254 -11.84 11.26 14.13
N SER A 255 -11.25 10.59 13.14
CA SER A 255 -11.89 10.25 11.87
C SER A 255 -12.42 8.82 11.92
N ASN A 256 -13.26 8.48 10.95
CA ASN A 256 -13.80 7.15 10.73
C ASN A 256 -13.34 6.62 9.35
N HIS A 257 -13.84 5.45 8.93
CA HIS A 257 -13.48 4.85 7.65
C HIS A 257 -13.75 5.83 6.48
N TYR A 258 -12.76 6.00 5.60
CA TYR A 258 -12.76 7.03 4.55
C TYR A 258 -12.90 6.47 3.12
N GLY A 259 -13.42 5.25 2.96
CA GLY A 259 -13.64 4.64 1.65
C GLY A 259 -12.35 4.32 0.91
N ILE A 260 -12.31 4.62 -0.39
CA ILE A 260 -11.17 4.39 -1.27
C ILE A 260 -10.10 5.48 -1.08
N CYS A 261 -8.83 5.10 -0.98
CA CYS A 261 -7.74 6.02 -0.63
C CYS A 261 -7.51 7.09 -1.71
N GLN A 262 -7.62 6.72 -2.99
CA GLN A 262 -7.37 7.61 -4.12
C GLN A 262 -8.36 8.76 -4.30
N HIS A 263 -9.54 8.74 -3.66
CA HIS A 263 -10.54 9.82 -3.77
C HIS A 263 -9.93 11.19 -3.41
N TYR A 264 -9.06 11.21 -2.40
CA TYR A 264 -8.42 12.41 -1.88
C TYR A 264 -7.27 12.93 -2.75
N PRO A 265 -6.21 12.15 -3.06
CA PRO A 265 -5.12 12.62 -3.91
C PRO A 265 -5.56 12.83 -5.36
N LYS A 266 -6.63 12.18 -5.85
CA LYS A 266 -7.25 12.50 -7.15
C LYS A 266 -7.83 13.92 -7.19
N LYS A 267 -8.41 14.42 -6.09
CA LYS A 267 -8.82 15.84 -5.97
C LYS A 267 -7.61 16.77 -5.99
N ILE A 268 -6.53 16.40 -5.31
CA ILE A 268 -5.25 17.14 -5.33
C ILE A 268 -4.67 17.21 -6.75
N ALA A 269 -4.63 16.07 -7.47
CA ALA A 269 -4.21 15.99 -8.87
C ALA A 269 -5.07 16.86 -9.81
N ASN A 270 -6.39 16.86 -9.61
CA ASN A 270 -7.33 17.72 -10.35
C ASN A 270 -7.16 19.22 -10.02
N ALA A 271 -6.55 19.56 -8.89
CA ALA A 271 -6.20 20.93 -8.52
C ALA A 271 -4.84 21.40 -9.07
N GLY A 272 -4.14 20.56 -9.84
CA GLY A 272 -2.83 20.82 -10.46
C GLY A 272 -1.62 20.31 -9.67
N LEU A 273 -1.84 19.56 -8.58
CA LEU A 273 -0.83 19.28 -7.56
C LEU A 273 -0.52 17.77 -7.47
N LEU A 274 0.70 17.40 -7.07
CA LEU A 274 1.00 16.01 -6.71
C LEU A 274 0.35 15.69 -5.35
N GLY A 275 -0.52 14.67 -5.32
CA GLY A 275 -1.27 14.27 -4.13
C GLY A 275 -0.82 12.95 -3.52
N LEU A 276 -0.79 12.90 -2.18
CA LEU A 276 -0.63 11.69 -1.38
C LEU A 276 -1.76 11.57 -0.34
N SER A 277 -2.17 10.34 -0.03
CA SER A 277 -3.08 10.04 1.09
C SER A 277 -2.69 8.76 1.80
N PHE A 278 -2.91 8.75 3.12
CA PHE A 278 -2.65 7.65 4.04
C PHE A 278 -3.77 7.58 5.10
N THR A 279 -4.12 6.38 5.55
CA THR A 279 -4.89 6.15 6.79
C THR A 279 -4.27 4.98 7.55
N ASN A 280 -4.45 4.92 8.86
CA ASN A 280 -4.38 3.64 9.56
C ASN A 280 -5.77 3.01 9.68
N THR A 281 -5.84 1.71 9.98
CA THR A 281 -7.10 0.96 10.12
C THR A 281 -7.07 0.01 11.32
N SER A 282 -8.22 -0.59 11.65
CA SER A 282 -8.29 -1.72 12.58
C SER A 282 -7.25 -2.81 12.24
N PRO A 283 -6.59 -3.43 13.24
CA PRO A 283 -5.60 -4.48 13.01
C PRO A 283 -6.16 -5.67 12.24
N ILE A 284 -5.41 -6.12 11.24
CA ILE A 284 -5.70 -7.34 10.47
C ILE A 284 -4.46 -7.93 9.79
N ILE A 285 -3.37 -7.17 9.63
CA ILE A 285 -2.08 -7.68 9.15
C ILE A 285 -1.31 -8.30 10.32
N PHE A 286 -0.75 -9.49 10.09
CA PHE A 286 0.36 -10.05 10.87
C PHE A 286 1.68 -9.37 10.45
N PRO A 287 2.37 -8.62 11.33
CA PRO A 287 3.73 -8.15 11.04
C PRO A 287 4.65 -9.33 10.74
N THR A 288 5.68 -9.14 9.90
CA THR A 288 6.64 -10.20 9.54
C THR A 288 7.25 -10.85 10.80
N ARG A 289 7.24 -12.19 10.85
CA ARG A 289 7.59 -13.04 12.02
C ARG A 289 6.63 -12.97 13.23
N SER A 290 5.49 -12.28 13.17
CA SER A 290 4.48 -12.25 14.24
C SER A 290 3.48 -13.40 14.13
N SER A 291 3.14 -14.03 15.26
CA SER A 291 2.00 -14.95 15.40
C SER A 291 0.68 -14.26 15.76
N GLN A 292 0.65 -12.91 15.77
CA GLN A 292 -0.53 -12.10 16.07
C GLN A 292 -0.68 -10.94 15.10
N ILE A 293 -1.93 -10.60 14.75
CA ILE A 293 -2.24 -9.35 14.05
C ILE A 293 -1.87 -8.14 14.92
N GLY A 294 -1.46 -7.04 14.29
CA GLY A 294 -1.02 -5.84 15.01
C GLY A 294 -1.00 -4.54 14.22
N LEU A 295 -1.15 -4.59 12.89
CA LEU A 295 -1.19 -3.44 11.99
C LEU A 295 -2.47 -3.52 11.14
N GLY A 296 -3.01 -2.36 10.76
CA GLY A 296 -4.11 -2.30 9.79
C GLY A 296 -3.67 -2.60 8.35
N THR A 297 -4.61 -2.57 7.40
CA THR A 297 -4.27 -2.63 5.97
C THR A 297 -3.55 -1.38 5.49
N ASN A 298 -3.67 -0.28 6.24
CA ASN A 298 -2.88 0.96 6.18
C ASN A 298 -2.51 1.37 4.75
N PRO A 299 -3.51 1.69 3.91
CA PRO A 299 -3.30 1.94 2.49
C PRO A 299 -2.58 3.26 2.24
N ILE A 300 -1.92 3.32 1.09
CA ILE A 300 -1.23 4.48 0.56
C ILE A 300 -1.77 4.74 -0.85
N SER A 301 -2.09 6.00 -1.14
CA SER A 301 -2.37 6.44 -2.50
C SER A 301 -1.49 7.62 -2.90
N CYS A 302 -1.13 7.66 -4.18
CA CYS A 302 -0.37 8.72 -4.81
C CYS A 302 -0.97 9.02 -6.19
N CYS A 303 -1.33 10.27 -6.45
CA CYS A 303 -1.92 10.71 -7.71
C CYS A 303 -1.20 11.92 -8.29
N ALA A 304 -0.94 11.89 -9.60
CA ALA A 304 -0.52 13.04 -10.39
C ALA A 304 -1.06 12.91 -11.82
N ASN A 305 -1.71 13.96 -12.31
CA ASN A 305 -2.16 14.05 -13.71
C ASN A 305 -0.96 14.35 -14.61
N SER A 306 -0.91 13.70 -15.79
CA SER A 306 0.13 13.94 -16.79
C SER A 306 -0.34 14.95 -17.85
N ARG A 307 0.46 15.19 -18.91
CA ARG A 307 0.11 16.15 -19.98
C ARG A 307 -1.21 15.80 -20.67
N GLU A 308 -1.53 14.52 -20.83
CA GLU A 308 -2.69 14.10 -21.62
C GLU A 308 -3.98 14.01 -20.79
N LYS A 309 -5.06 14.58 -21.32
CA LYS A 309 -6.30 14.82 -20.57
C LYS A 309 -6.97 13.50 -20.18
N GLY A 310 -6.94 13.17 -18.88
CA GLY A 310 -7.47 11.92 -18.33
C GLY A 310 -6.42 10.82 -18.17
N ASP A 311 -5.17 11.09 -18.56
CA ASP A 311 -4.02 10.30 -18.17
C ASP A 311 -3.34 10.85 -16.92
N GLY A 312 -2.57 9.99 -16.26
CA GLY A 312 -1.90 10.25 -15.00
C GLY A 312 -1.56 8.98 -14.27
N PHE A 313 -0.64 9.13 -13.31
CA PHE A 313 -0.26 8.09 -12.36
C PHE A 313 -1.27 8.09 -11.21
N ILE A 314 -1.95 6.96 -10.98
CA ILE A 314 -2.87 6.76 -9.86
C ILE A 314 -2.51 5.44 -9.18
N LEU A 315 -1.75 5.51 -8.09
CA LEU A 315 -1.50 4.38 -7.22
C LEU A 315 -2.52 4.39 -6.07
N ASP A 316 -3.20 3.27 -5.83
CA ASP A 316 -3.93 2.98 -4.60
C ASP A 316 -3.62 1.54 -4.18
N MET A 317 -3.06 1.36 -2.99
CA MET A 317 -2.67 0.04 -2.51
C MET A 317 -2.73 -0.08 -0.99
N ALA A 318 -3.24 -1.22 -0.52
CA ALA A 318 -3.02 -1.66 0.85
C ALA A 318 -1.57 -2.08 1.08
N ALA A 319 -1.11 -2.00 2.34
CA ALA A 319 0.16 -2.55 2.78
C ALA A 319 0.15 -4.09 2.92
N SER A 320 -1.01 -4.74 2.73
CA SER A 320 -1.17 -6.19 2.65
C SER A 320 -1.02 -6.73 1.23
N THR A 321 -0.67 -8.01 1.07
CA THR A 321 -0.60 -8.66 -0.26
C THR A 321 -1.99 -8.73 -0.94
N VAL A 322 -3.08 -8.65 -0.18
CA VAL A 322 -4.44 -8.55 -0.71
C VAL A 322 -5.34 -7.73 0.23
N ALA A 323 -6.40 -7.11 -0.29
CA ALA A 323 -7.46 -6.53 0.53
C ALA A 323 -8.41 -7.63 1.05
N LEU A 324 -8.88 -7.51 2.30
CA LEU A 324 -9.74 -8.50 2.97
C LEU A 324 -10.97 -8.89 2.14
N GLY A 325 -11.58 -7.91 1.46
CA GLY A 325 -12.75 -8.13 0.59
C GLY A 325 -12.52 -9.13 -0.56
N LYS A 326 -11.28 -9.35 -1.02
CA LYS A 326 -10.98 -10.39 -2.01
C LYS A 326 -10.99 -11.80 -1.40
N VAL A 327 -10.72 -11.93 -0.10
CA VAL A 327 -10.92 -13.18 0.67
C VAL A 327 -12.41 -13.41 0.93
N GLU A 328 -13.16 -12.36 1.31
CA GLU A 328 -14.61 -12.39 1.47
C GLU A 328 -15.31 -12.86 0.17
N ILE A 329 -14.94 -12.28 -0.99
CA ILE A 329 -15.44 -12.69 -2.31
C ILE A 329 -15.00 -14.13 -2.67
N ALA A 330 -13.79 -14.57 -2.31
CA ALA A 330 -13.36 -15.95 -2.55
C ALA A 330 -14.21 -16.97 -1.78
N LYS A 331 -14.55 -16.66 -0.51
CA LYS A 331 -15.47 -17.45 0.31
C LYS A 331 -16.90 -17.46 -0.28
N VAL A 332 -17.44 -16.30 -0.64
CA VAL A 332 -18.79 -16.19 -1.24
C VAL A 332 -18.91 -16.97 -2.55
N ASN A 333 -17.86 -16.94 -3.37
CA ASN A 333 -17.81 -17.69 -4.63
C ASN A 333 -17.40 -19.16 -4.47
N GLY A 334 -17.42 -19.70 -3.24
CA GLY A 334 -17.18 -21.13 -2.97
C GLY A 334 -15.78 -21.64 -3.33
N LYS A 335 -14.76 -20.76 -3.38
CA LYS A 335 -13.40 -21.18 -3.74
C LYS A 335 -12.79 -22.05 -2.64
N SER A 336 -12.39 -23.26 -3.01
CA SER A 336 -11.71 -24.22 -2.14
C SER A 336 -10.28 -23.79 -1.74
N ALA A 337 -9.69 -22.82 -2.45
CA ALA A 337 -8.38 -22.25 -2.11
C ALA A 337 -8.23 -20.79 -2.55
N ILE A 338 -7.43 -20.04 -1.78
CA ILE A 338 -6.80 -18.76 -2.12
C ILE A 338 -5.27 -18.91 -2.13
N PRO A 339 -4.52 -18.00 -2.79
CA PRO A 339 -3.05 -18.01 -2.75
C PRO A 339 -2.51 -17.90 -1.33
N SER A 340 -1.55 -18.74 -0.95
CA SER A 340 -0.97 -18.81 0.41
C SER A 340 -0.29 -17.53 0.89
N ALA A 341 0.06 -16.61 -0.02
CA ALA A 341 0.61 -15.30 0.31
C ALA A 341 -0.45 -14.25 0.71
N TRP A 342 -1.76 -14.56 0.66
CA TRP A 342 -2.83 -13.62 0.99
C TRP A 342 -3.06 -13.46 2.49
N GLY A 343 -3.01 -14.55 3.26
CA GLY A 343 -3.39 -14.55 4.67
C GLY A 343 -2.90 -15.76 5.44
N ALA A 344 -3.20 -15.75 6.74
CA ALA A 344 -2.78 -16.73 7.72
C ALA A 344 -3.92 -17.08 8.68
N ASP A 345 -3.79 -18.25 9.32
CA ASP A 345 -4.70 -18.73 10.37
C ASP A 345 -4.56 -17.95 11.69
N SER A 346 -5.35 -18.32 12.69
CA SER A 346 -5.34 -17.71 14.04
C SER A 346 -4.05 -17.92 14.84
N ALA A 347 -3.08 -18.68 14.33
CA ALA A 347 -1.73 -18.83 14.88
C ALA A 347 -0.66 -18.06 14.06
N GLY A 348 -1.07 -17.32 13.02
CA GLY A 348 -0.17 -16.62 12.11
C GLY A 348 0.53 -17.52 11.09
N ARG A 349 0.05 -18.74 10.88
CA ARG A 349 0.59 -19.67 9.86
C ARG A 349 -0.09 -19.43 8.51
N PRO A 350 0.65 -19.29 7.39
CA PRO A 350 0.05 -19.06 6.07
C PRO A 350 -1.02 -20.09 5.72
N SER A 351 -2.15 -19.63 5.20
CA SER A 351 -3.31 -20.49 4.89
C SER A 351 -3.82 -20.24 3.48
N THR A 352 -4.23 -21.31 2.81
CA THR A 352 -4.97 -21.27 1.54
C THR A 352 -6.48 -21.33 1.74
N ASP A 353 -6.98 -21.52 2.97
CA ASP A 353 -8.41 -21.57 3.27
C ASP A 353 -8.98 -20.15 3.56
N PRO A 354 -9.98 -19.66 2.81
CA PRO A 354 -10.66 -18.41 3.10
C PRO A 354 -11.34 -18.36 4.48
N LEU A 355 -11.78 -19.49 5.05
CA LEU A 355 -12.41 -19.51 6.38
C LEU A 355 -11.39 -19.24 7.48
N ALA A 356 -10.29 -19.98 7.53
CA ALA A 356 -9.19 -19.79 8.48
C ALA A 356 -8.60 -18.36 8.48
N VAL A 357 -8.66 -17.64 7.35
CA VAL A 357 -8.23 -16.24 7.24
C VAL A 357 -9.28 -15.24 7.75
N LEU A 358 -10.58 -15.57 7.66
CA LEU A 358 -11.70 -14.69 8.05
C LEU A 358 -12.21 -14.91 9.48
N ASP A 359 -11.86 -16.05 10.09
CA ASP A 359 -12.26 -16.46 11.44
C ASP A 359 -11.02 -16.64 12.33
N GLY A 360 -10.75 -15.66 13.20
CA GLY A 360 -9.58 -15.60 14.07
C GLY A 360 -8.22 -15.35 13.39
N GLY A 361 -8.10 -15.60 12.09
CA GLY A 361 -6.90 -15.31 11.28
C GLY A 361 -6.77 -13.86 10.83
N GLY A 362 -6.06 -13.65 9.72
CA GLY A 362 -5.74 -12.32 9.20
C GLY A 362 -4.90 -12.32 7.93
N LEU A 363 -4.50 -11.13 7.48
CA LEU A 363 -3.81 -10.89 6.22
C LEU A 363 -2.28 -10.92 6.40
N LEU A 364 -1.58 -11.27 5.32
CA LEU A 364 -0.13 -11.13 5.21
C LEU A 364 0.24 -9.77 4.59
N PRO A 365 1.37 -9.17 5.00
CA PRO A 365 1.86 -7.90 4.45
C PRO A 365 2.23 -8.06 2.97
N LEU A 366 2.45 -6.96 2.25
CA LEU A 366 2.99 -6.98 0.90
C LEU A 366 4.38 -7.67 0.90
N GLY A 367 4.55 -8.64 0.01
CA GLY A 367 5.68 -9.59 0.07
C GLY A 367 5.39 -10.85 0.90
N GLY A 368 4.14 -11.06 1.31
CA GLY A 368 3.60 -12.34 1.78
C GLY A 368 4.28 -12.91 3.03
N VAL A 369 4.68 -14.19 2.93
CA VAL A 369 5.02 -15.07 4.05
C VAL A 369 6.36 -14.74 4.69
N SER A 370 7.43 -14.65 3.89
CA SER A 370 8.81 -14.62 4.39
C SER A 370 9.56 -13.35 3.99
N GLU A 371 10.69 -13.11 4.63
CA GLU A 371 11.59 -12.00 4.28
C GLU A 371 12.19 -12.16 2.88
N GLU A 372 12.35 -13.38 2.39
CA GLU A 372 12.81 -13.71 1.04
C GLU A 372 11.78 -13.26 -0.02
N ASN A 373 10.49 -13.36 0.29
CA ASN A 373 9.40 -12.83 -0.53
C ASN A 373 9.21 -11.30 -0.34
N GLY A 374 9.94 -10.68 0.60
CA GLY A 374 9.88 -9.25 0.87
C GLY A 374 8.87 -8.82 1.93
N SER A 375 8.29 -9.74 2.70
CA SER A 375 7.27 -9.50 3.74
C SER A 375 7.58 -8.30 4.66
N HIS A 376 8.85 -8.12 5.03
CA HIS A 376 9.32 -7.01 5.87
C HIS A 376 9.08 -5.62 5.25
N LYS A 377 9.01 -5.53 3.92
CA LYS A 377 8.74 -4.28 3.19
C LYS A 377 7.28 -3.87 3.35
N GLY A 378 6.34 -4.80 3.17
CA GLY A 378 4.92 -4.55 3.46
C GLY A 378 4.66 -4.21 4.92
N THR A 379 5.35 -4.88 5.85
CA THR A 379 5.31 -4.51 7.28
C THR A 379 5.81 -3.08 7.51
N GLY A 380 6.93 -2.69 6.90
CA GLY A 380 7.46 -1.32 6.98
C GLY A 380 6.51 -0.26 6.40
N ILE A 381 5.87 -0.56 5.26
CA ILE A 381 4.84 0.27 4.63
C ILE A 381 3.63 0.44 5.58
N ALA A 382 3.14 -0.64 6.18
CA ALA A 382 2.04 -0.59 7.14
C ALA A 382 2.40 0.23 8.40
N MET A 383 3.63 0.10 8.90
CA MET A 383 4.13 0.89 10.04
C MET A 383 4.32 2.37 9.70
N MET A 384 4.68 2.71 8.45
CA MET A 384 4.70 4.11 7.99
C MET A 384 3.30 4.74 8.01
N GLY A 385 2.27 3.95 7.69
CA GLY A 385 0.86 4.34 7.89
C GLY A 385 0.55 4.65 9.37
N GLU A 386 0.92 3.78 10.31
CA GLU A 386 0.74 4.07 11.75
C GLU A 386 1.51 5.33 12.20
N LEU A 387 2.70 5.58 11.64
CA LEU A 387 3.53 6.75 11.97
C LEU A 387 2.88 8.07 11.54
N PHE A 388 2.46 8.20 10.27
CA PHE A 388 1.87 9.45 9.77
C PHE A 388 0.43 9.66 10.23
N CYS A 389 -0.34 8.59 10.42
CA CYS A 389 -1.76 8.66 10.70
C CYS A 389 -2.05 8.56 12.21
N GLY A 390 -1.70 7.42 12.81
CA GLY A 390 -1.97 7.14 14.22
C GLY A 390 -1.15 8.02 15.16
N LEU A 391 0.17 7.96 15.04
CA LEU A 391 1.10 8.60 15.97
C LEU A 391 1.22 10.12 15.72
N LEU A 392 1.54 10.54 14.50
CA LEU A 392 1.65 11.97 14.15
C LEU A 392 0.31 12.70 14.16
N GLY A 393 -0.79 12.02 13.78
CA GLY A 393 -2.15 12.55 13.90
C GLY A 393 -2.67 12.60 15.34
N GLY A 394 -2.03 11.92 16.30
CA GLY A 394 -2.52 11.84 17.68
C GLY A 394 -3.86 11.08 17.80
N ALA A 395 -4.02 10.06 16.97
CA ALA A 395 -5.18 9.18 16.89
C ALA A 395 -4.90 7.83 17.58
N SER A 396 -5.81 6.85 17.45
CA SER A 396 -5.53 5.48 17.88
C SER A 396 -4.59 4.81 16.88
N PHE A 397 -3.70 3.93 17.36
CA PHE A 397 -2.69 3.27 16.53
C PHE A 397 -2.51 1.79 16.89
N GLY A 398 -2.23 0.96 15.88
CA GLY A 398 -2.07 -0.49 16.01
C GLY A 398 -3.19 -1.14 16.83
N LYS A 399 -2.83 -1.96 17.82
CA LYS A 399 -3.77 -2.66 18.72
C LYS A 399 -4.69 -1.77 19.57
N ASN A 400 -4.48 -0.44 19.58
CA ASN A 400 -5.37 0.50 20.26
C ASN A 400 -6.54 0.99 19.37
N VAL A 401 -6.52 0.68 18.07
CA VAL A 401 -7.67 0.91 17.17
C VAL A 401 -8.72 -0.19 17.40
N ARG A 402 -10.00 0.18 17.48
CA ARG A 402 -11.12 -0.78 17.63
C ARG A 402 -11.11 -1.85 16.54
N SER A 403 -11.64 -3.05 16.80
CA SER A 403 -12.02 -3.96 15.72
C SER A 403 -13.04 -3.29 14.80
N TRP A 404 -12.94 -3.51 13.48
CA TRP A 404 -13.86 -2.90 12.52
C TRP A 404 -15.32 -3.35 12.70
N ARG A 405 -15.55 -4.46 13.43
CA ARG A 405 -16.87 -4.98 13.81
C ARG A 405 -17.43 -4.33 15.10
N GLU A 406 -16.63 -3.58 15.86
CA GLU A 406 -17.03 -2.97 17.16
C GLU A 406 -17.58 -1.55 16.99
N VAL A 407 -18.69 -1.40 16.25
CA VAL A 407 -19.29 -0.11 15.88
C VAL A 407 -19.60 0.85 17.07
N GLN A 408 -19.73 0.31 18.28
CA GLN A 408 -20.11 1.03 19.51
C GLN A 408 -18.97 1.80 20.22
N LYS A 409 -17.71 1.64 19.78
CA LYS A 409 -16.56 2.43 20.27
C LYS A 409 -16.17 3.46 19.19
N SER A 410 -15.68 4.64 19.55
CA SER A 410 -15.08 5.54 18.54
C SER A 410 -13.95 4.81 17.81
N ALA A 411 -13.91 4.93 16.48
CA ALA A 411 -12.83 4.36 15.68
C ALA A 411 -11.50 5.06 15.94
N ASN A 412 -11.56 6.38 16.18
CA ASN A 412 -10.42 7.28 16.34
C ASN A 412 -9.30 6.99 15.34
N LEU A 413 -9.66 6.83 14.06
CA LEU A 413 -8.66 6.65 13.00
C LEU A 413 -7.94 7.97 12.76
N GLY A 414 -6.66 7.85 12.41
CA GLY A 414 -5.88 8.95 11.88
C GLY A 414 -5.78 8.86 10.37
N GLN A 415 -5.67 10.01 9.72
CA GLN A 415 -5.39 10.13 8.29
C GLN A 415 -4.32 11.21 8.04
N CYS A 416 -3.63 11.10 6.92
CA CYS A 416 -2.66 12.08 6.45
C CYS A 416 -2.90 12.36 4.96
N PHE A 417 -2.93 13.65 4.60
CA PHE A 417 -3.13 14.15 3.25
C PHE A 417 -2.00 15.12 2.93
N VAL A 418 -1.34 14.92 1.80
CA VAL A 418 -0.22 15.78 1.37
C VAL A 418 -0.48 16.25 -0.05
N ALA A 419 -0.43 17.56 -0.25
CA ALA A 419 -0.39 18.19 -1.55
C ALA A 419 0.98 18.83 -1.75
N ILE A 420 1.55 18.67 -2.95
CA ILE A 420 2.87 19.17 -3.34
C ILE A 420 2.70 19.89 -4.67
N ASP A 421 3.16 21.14 -4.76
CA ASP A 421 3.11 21.94 -5.98
C ASP A 421 4.32 21.62 -6.88
N PRO A 422 4.13 21.06 -8.10
CA PRO A 422 5.24 20.77 -9.01
C PRO A 422 5.95 22.02 -9.53
N GLU A 423 5.28 23.17 -9.60
CA GLU A 423 5.86 24.43 -10.09
C GLU A 423 6.95 24.96 -9.15
N CYS A 424 6.92 24.56 -7.88
CA CYS A 424 7.98 24.84 -6.89
C CYS A 424 9.26 23.99 -7.10
N PHE A 425 9.30 23.09 -8.08
CA PHE A 425 10.43 22.18 -8.32
C PHE A 425 10.94 22.21 -9.76
N ALA A 426 10.53 21.25 -10.59
CA ALA A 426 11.02 21.08 -11.96
C ALA A 426 9.88 21.36 -12.95
N PRO A 427 9.96 22.41 -13.80
CA PRO A 427 8.85 22.81 -14.67
C PRO A 427 8.48 21.74 -15.70
N THR A 428 9.39 20.79 -16.00
CA THR A 428 9.15 19.67 -16.89
C THR A 428 8.45 18.48 -16.23
N PHE A 429 7.95 18.60 -14.99
CA PHE A 429 7.36 17.47 -14.24
C PHE A 429 6.23 16.77 -15.00
N VAL A 430 5.29 17.54 -15.56
CA VAL A 430 4.08 17.01 -16.23
C VAL A 430 4.43 16.29 -17.54
N ASP A 431 5.41 16.81 -18.30
CA ASP A 431 5.92 16.18 -19.52
C ASP A 431 6.77 14.94 -19.25
N ASN A 432 7.67 15.02 -18.26
CA ASN A 432 8.49 13.90 -17.81
C ASN A 432 7.61 12.76 -17.27
N LEU A 433 6.50 13.09 -16.58
CA LEU A 433 5.52 12.11 -16.14
C LEU A 433 4.86 11.42 -17.33
N GLN A 434 4.35 12.17 -18.33
CA GLN A 434 3.77 11.56 -19.53
C GLN A 434 4.76 10.63 -20.23
N LEU A 435 5.98 11.12 -20.48
CA LEU A 435 7.05 10.34 -21.10
C LEU A 435 7.37 9.05 -20.32
N PHE A 436 7.37 9.10 -18.98
CA PHE A 436 7.60 7.93 -18.13
C PHE A 436 6.44 6.91 -18.20
N LEU A 437 5.19 7.37 -18.22
CA LEU A 437 4.02 6.48 -18.36
C LEU A 437 4.03 5.80 -19.75
N ASP A 438 4.30 6.57 -20.81
CA ASP A 438 4.35 6.10 -22.19
C ASP A 438 5.50 5.10 -22.41
N GLN A 439 6.70 5.41 -21.90
CA GLN A 439 7.83 4.49 -21.91
C GLN A 439 7.52 3.18 -21.18
N THR A 440 6.84 3.26 -20.03
CA THR A 440 6.49 2.07 -19.22
C THR A 440 5.47 1.19 -19.93
N ARG A 441 4.41 1.77 -20.50
CA ARG A 441 3.42 1.04 -21.34
C ARG A 441 4.04 0.45 -22.60
N GLY A 442 5.01 1.15 -23.19
CA GLY A 442 5.75 0.73 -24.38
C GLY A 442 6.79 -0.37 -24.15
N LEU A 443 7.04 -0.79 -22.90
CA LEU A 443 7.93 -1.91 -22.61
C LEU A 443 7.38 -3.22 -23.18
N LYS A 444 8.27 -4.05 -23.75
CA LYS A 444 7.89 -5.35 -24.30
C LYS A 444 7.28 -6.25 -23.20
N PRO A 445 6.01 -6.67 -23.32
CA PRO A 445 5.38 -7.50 -22.30
C PRO A 445 5.97 -8.92 -22.28
N ARG A 446 5.98 -9.54 -21.10
CA ARG A 446 6.37 -10.95 -20.92
C ARG A 446 5.39 -11.93 -21.58
N ASP A 447 4.12 -11.55 -21.63
CA ASP A 447 3.01 -12.28 -22.24
C ASP A 447 2.41 -11.37 -23.32
N PRO A 448 2.56 -11.67 -24.62
CA PRO A 448 2.04 -10.81 -25.70
C PRO A 448 0.53 -10.56 -25.66
N SER A 449 -0.24 -11.34 -24.89
CA SER A 449 -1.68 -11.10 -24.68
C SER A 449 -2.01 -10.06 -23.60
N LYS A 450 -1.01 -9.56 -22.87
CA LYS A 450 -1.17 -8.65 -21.72
C LYS A 450 -0.14 -7.52 -21.81
N SER A 451 -0.59 -6.32 -22.16
CA SER A 451 0.23 -5.10 -22.17
C SER A 451 0.84 -4.82 -20.79
N VAL A 452 1.97 -4.11 -20.78
CA VAL A 452 2.48 -3.51 -19.53
C VAL A 452 1.55 -2.36 -19.14
N LEU A 453 1.22 -2.27 -17.86
CA LEU A 453 0.29 -1.27 -17.31
C LEU A 453 1.02 -0.38 -16.31
N VAL A 454 0.58 0.88 -16.21
CA VAL A 454 0.95 1.79 -15.13
C VAL A 454 -0.18 1.90 -14.08
N PRO A 455 0.12 2.34 -12.84
CA PRO A 455 -0.91 2.58 -11.83
C PRO A 455 -1.97 3.56 -12.35
N GLY A 456 -3.24 3.15 -12.31
CA GLY A 456 -4.39 3.89 -12.83
C GLY A 456 -4.94 3.35 -14.15
N ASP A 457 -4.21 2.51 -14.90
CA ASP A 457 -4.74 1.91 -16.13
C ASP A 457 -5.95 0.98 -15.88
N PRO A 458 -5.97 0.07 -14.88
CA PRO A 458 -7.17 -0.72 -14.57
C PRO A 458 -8.38 0.12 -14.21
N GLU A 459 -8.17 1.14 -13.37
CA GLU A 459 -9.20 2.07 -12.87
C GLU A 459 -9.79 2.90 -14.01
N ARG A 460 -8.94 3.39 -14.92
CA ARG A 460 -9.31 4.11 -16.15
C ARG A 460 -10.11 3.21 -17.11
N MET A 461 -9.67 1.98 -17.35
CA MET A 461 -10.40 1.02 -18.18
C MET A 461 -11.81 0.72 -17.62
N ASN A 462 -11.98 0.59 -16.30
CA ASN A 462 -13.30 0.37 -15.71
C ASN A 462 -14.17 1.65 -15.69
N SER A 463 -13.56 2.82 -15.50
CA SER A 463 -14.24 4.11 -15.60
C SER A 463 -14.79 4.34 -17.02
N GLU A 464 -13.99 4.06 -18.05
CA GLU A 464 -14.43 4.05 -19.45
C GLU A 464 -15.55 3.05 -19.71
N ARG A 465 -15.46 1.83 -19.14
CA ARG A 465 -16.49 0.79 -19.26
C ARG A 465 -17.84 1.27 -18.70
N SER A 466 -17.82 1.89 -17.52
CA SER A 466 -18.99 2.47 -16.86
C SER A 466 -19.57 3.64 -17.66
N ALA A 467 -18.70 4.53 -18.18
CA ALA A 467 -19.12 5.64 -19.04
C ALA A 467 -19.79 5.13 -20.34
N LYS A 468 -19.22 4.10 -20.99
CA LYS A 468 -19.77 3.48 -22.22
C LYS A 468 -21.11 2.76 -21.96
N ALA A 469 -21.32 2.19 -20.77
CA ALA A 469 -22.60 1.60 -20.37
C ALA A 469 -23.69 2.64 -20.06
N GLY A 470 -23.29 3.88 -19.75
CA GLY A 470 -24.16 4.99 -19.34
C GLY A 470 -24.46 5.02 -17.83
N GLY A 471 -23.61 4.41 -17.00
CA GLY A 471 -23.82 4.34 -15.55
C GLY A 471 -22.87 3.39 -14.84
N VAL A 472 -23.04 3.24 -13.53
CA VAL A 472 -22.27 2.28 -12.72
C VAL A 472 -22.76 0.88 -13.01
N ILE A 473 -21.82 -0.05 -13.23
CA ILE A 473 -22.11 -1.46 -13.50
C ILE A 473 -22.07 -2.24 -12.18
N TYR A 474 -23.14 -2.98 -11.87
CA TYR A 474 -23.27 -3.81 -10.67
C TYR A 474 -23.64 -5.26 -11.03
N SER A 475 -23.20 -6.22 -10.23
CA SER A 475 -23.64 -7.62 -10.36
C SER A 475 -25.06 -7.85 -9.81
N GLU A 476 -25.75 -8.90 -10.29
CA GLU A 476 -27.05 -9.36 -9.75
C GLU A 476 -27.04 -9.57 -8.22
N GLY A 477 -25.90 -9.96 -7.64
CA GLY A 477 -25.71 -10.06 -6.19
C GLY A 477 -25.85 -8.70 -5.50
N GLN A 478 -25.07 -7.71 -5.95
CA GLN A 478 -25.06 -6.36 -5.39
C GLN A 478 -26.42 -5.68 -5.53
N ILE A 479 -27.09 -5.81 -6.68
CA ILE A 479 -28.44 -5.27 -6.87
C ILE A 479 -29.41 -5.84 -5.83
N ARG A 480 -29.44 -7.17 -5.63
CA ARG A 480 -30.31 -7.80 -4.60
C ARG A 480 -30.00 -7.34 -3.18
N ASP A 481 -28.74 -7.06 -2.86
CA ASP A 481 -28.36 -6.59 -1.52
C ASP A 481 -28.70 -5.11 -1.30
N LEU A 482 -28.58 -4.29 -2.36
CA LEU A 482 -29.04 -2.90 -2.34
C LEU A 482 -30.58 -2.80 -2.30
N GLU A 483 -31.32 -3.69 -2.96
CA GLU A 483 -32.79 -3.79 -2.82
C GLU A 483 -33.23 -4.15 -1.40
N LYS A 484 -32.49 -5.04 -0.70
CA LYS A 484 -32.73 -5.34 0.72
C LYS A 484 -32.46 -4.11 1.58
N LEU A 485 -31.38 -3.38 1.30
CA LEU A 485 -31.02 -2.17 2.04
C LEU A 485 -32.03 -1.03 1.83
N ALA A 486 -32.49 -0.82 0.60
CA ALA A 486 -33.56 0.11 0.24
C ALA A 486 -34.83 -0.16 1.06
N LYS A 487 -35.25 -1.44 1.14
CA LYS A 487 -36.37 -1.89 1.97
C LYS A 487 -36.11 -1.70 3.47
N LYS A 488 -34.90 -2.02 3.98
CA LYS A 488 -34.50 -1.81 5.39
C LYS A 488 -34.54 -0.33 5.80
N GLN A 489 -34.22 0.59 4.88
CA GLN A 489 -34.21 2.04 5.12
C GLN A 489 -35.52 2.76 4.77
N ASN A 490 -36.51 2.05 4.20
CA ASN A 490 -37.72 2.65 3.63
C ASN A 490 -37.41 3.74 2.57
N VAL A 491 -36.38 3.51 1.75
CA VAL A 491 -35.94 4.41 0.67
C VAL A 491 -36.24 3.77 -0.69
N GLY A 492 -36.73 4.55 -1.64
CA GLY A 492 -36.94 4.10 -3.02
C GLY A 492 -35.61 3.75 -3.72
N MET A 493 -35.53 2.54 -4.25
CA MET A 493 -34.39 2.04 -5.05
C MET A 493 -34.22 2.86 -6.34
N PHE A 494 -32.98 3.00 -6.81
CA PHE A 494 -32.67 3.63 -8.10
C PHE A 494 -33.10 2.74 -9.29
N HIS A 495 -33.33 3.34 -10.46
CA HIS A 495 -33.57 2.56 -11.68
C HIS A 495 -32.29 1.88 -12.15
N TYR A 496 -32.42 0.64 -12.62
CA TYR A 496 -31.34 -0.12 -13.24
C TYR A 496 -31.86 -0.93 -14.43
N LYS A 497 -31.01 -1.14 -15.43
CA LYS A 497 -31.28 -1.97 -16.63
C LYS A 497 -30.26 -3.10 -16.74
N ALA A 498 -30.57 -4.18 -17.45
CA ALA A 498 -29.56 -5.18 -17.78
C ALA A 498 -28.43 -4.55 -18.61
N ASN A 499 -27.19 -4.97 -18.35
CA ASN A 499 -26.05 -4.71 -19.23
C ASN A 499 -26.10 -5.77 -20.35
N LEU A 500 -26.31 -5.36 -21.59
CA LEU A 500 -26.49 -6.22 -22.78
C LEU A 500 -25.22 -6.24 -23.64
#